data_AF-A0A8B6EUS1-F1
#
_entry.id   AF-A0A8B6EUS1-F1
#
_cell.length_a   1.000
_cell.length_b   1.000
_cell.length_c   1.000
_cell.angle_alpha   90.00
_cell.angle_beta   90.00
_cell.angle_gamma   90.00
#
_symmetry.space_group_name_H-M   'P 1'
#
loop_
_entity.id
_entity.type
_entity.pdbx_description
1 polymer ?
#
loop_
_entity_poly.entity_id
_entity_poly.type
_entity_poly.pdbx_seq_one_letter_code
_entity_poly.pdbx_strand_id
1 'polypeptide(L)' 'MASVATDITSKITLNDGVSMPLFGLGVWRATPGPGGQTEQAVEFALQKGYRMIDTAEMYE' A
#
# COMPACT_ATOMS: atom_id res chain seq x y z
N MET A 1 23.44 -10.13 -7.61
CA MET A 1 22.99 -9.08 -6.69
C MET A 1 21.84 -8.36 -7.36
N ALA A 2 20.59 -8.62 -6.97
CA ALA A 2 19.48 -7.85 -7.51
C ALA A 2 19.61 -6.41 -7.02
N SER A 3 19.62 -5.45 -7.93
CA SER A 3 19.51 -4.03 -7.59
C SER A 3 18.18 -3.87 -6.85
N VAL A 4 18.24 -3.64 -5.54
CA VAL A 4 17.05 -3.24 -4.77
C VAL A 4 16.78 -1.81 -5.18
N ALA A 5 15.75 -1.61 -6.00
CA ALA A 5 15.25 -0.28 -6.29
C ALA A 5 14.84 0.40 -4.96
N THR A 6 15.21 1.67 -4.79
CA THR A 6 15.23 2.38 -3.49
C THR A 6 14.11 3.40 -3.34
N ASP A 7 13.12 3.39 -4.22
CA ASP A 7 12.01 4.36 -4.19
C ASP A 7 10.63 3.69 -4.17
N ILE A 8 9.58 4.50 -4.05
CA ILE A 8 8.20 4.04 -3.88
C ILE A 8 7.63 3.30 -5.10
N THR A 9 8.27 3.42 -6.27
CA THR A 9 7.86 2.71 -7.50
C THR A 9 8.48 1.32 -7.63
N SER A 10 9.41 0.98 -6.72
CA SER A 10 10.11 -0.30 -6.70
C SER A 10 9.15 -1.48 -6.55
N LYS A 11 9.38 -2.53 -7.34
CA LYS A 11 8.56 -3.75 -7.34
C LYS A 11 9.42 -5.00 -7.24
N ILE A 12 8.83 -6.07 -6.74
CA ILE A 12 9.37 -7.43 -6.77
C ILE A 12 8.41 -8.35 -7.51
N THR A 13 8.95 -9.30 -8.27
CA THR A 13 8.16 -10.35 -8.89
C THR A 13 7.98 -11.49 -7.89
N LEU A 14 6.73 -11.81 -7.60
CA LEU A 14 6.34 -12.94 -6.76
C LEU A 14 6.57 -14.28 -7.49
N ASN A 15 6.48 -15.40 -6.77
CA ASN A 15 6.75 -16.74 -7.32
C ASN A 15 5.74 -17.19 -8.41
N ASP A 16 4.61 -16.50 -8.51
CA ASP A 16 3.55 -16.69 -9.51
C ASP A 16 3.67 -15.71 -10.70
N GLY A 17 4.72 -14.88 -10.72
CA GLY A 17 4.99 -13.91 -11.78
C GLY A 17 4.31 -12.54 -11.58
N VAL A 18 3.49 -12.35 -10.54
CA VAL A 18 2.85 -11.06 -10.27
C VAL A 18 3.90 -10.04 -9.78
N SER A 19 3.84 -8.81 -10.30
CA SER A 19 4.71 -7.71 -9.83
C SER A 19 4.05 -6.95 -8.68
N MET A 20 4.62 -7.05 -7.48
CA MET A 20 4.13 -6.41 -6.27
C MET A 20 5.01 -5.21 -5.87
N PRO A 21 4.43 -4.04 -5.54
CA PRO A 21 5.20 -2.94 -4.96
C PRO A 21 5.90 -3.35 -3.67
N LEU A 22 7.14 -2.89 -3.47
CA LEU A 22 7.91 -3.16 -2.26
C LEU A 22 7.51 -2.26 -1.07
N PHE A 23 6.83 -1.15 -1.35
CA PHE A 23 6.39 -0.19 -0.34
C PHE A 23 4.88 0.01 -0.44
N GLY A 24 4.18 -0.03 0.70
CA GLY A 24 2.73 0.07 0.78
C GLY A 24 2.24 0.77 2.05
N LEU A 25 0.97 1.15 2.05
CA LEU A 25 0.28 1.72 3.21
C LEU A 25 -0.57 0.66 3.89
N GLY A 26 -0.31 0.35 5.16
CA GLY A 26 -1.22 -0.42 6.01
C GLY A 26 -2.20 0.50 6.74
N VAL A 27 -3.47 0.10 6.82
CA VAL A 27 -4.55 0.91 7.43
C VAL A 27 -5.06 0.38 8.78
N TRP A 28 -4.36 -0.57 9.39
CA TRP A 28 -4.75 -1.10 10.70
C TRP A 28 -4.87 0.01 11.76
N ARG A 29 -5.99 0.02 12.49
CA ARG A 29 -6.37 1.00 13.53
C ARG A 29 -6.70 2.41 13.03
N ALA A 30 -6.76 2.65 11.73
CA ALA A 30 -7.35 3.88 11.18
C ALA A 30 -8.88 3.78 11.27
N THR A 31 -9.55 4.89 11.63
CA THR A 31 -11.02 4.91 11.67
C THR A 31 -11.62 4.74 10.26
N PRO A 32 -12.50 3.74 10.04
CA PRO A 32 -13.12 3.50 8.73
C PRO A 32 -14.30 4.46 8.49
N GLY A 33 -14.89 4.35 7.28
CA GLY A 33 -16.09 5.07 6.88
C GLY A 33 -15.83 6.42 6.20
N PRO A 34 -16.89 7.07 5.67
CA PRO A 34 -16.79 8.33 4.95
C PRO A 34 -16.18 9.45 5.79
N GLY A 35 -15.12 10.08 5.28
CA GLY A 35 -14.34 11.09 5.98
C GLY A 35 -13.49 10.54 7.13
N GLY A 36 -13.40 9.22 7.30
CA GLY A 36 -12.56 8.56 8.29
C GLY A 36 -11.07 8.62 7.94
N GLN A 37 -10.23 8.22 8.90
CA GLN A 37 -8.77 8.19 8.70
C GLN A 37 -8.37 7.23 7.58
N THR A 38 -9.08 6.11 7.41
CA THR A 38 -8.78 5.13 6.34
C THR A 38 -8.94 5.75 4.96
N GLU A 39 -10.06 6.43 4.70
CA GLU A 39 -10.30 7.09 3.41
C GLU A 39 -9.25 8.16 3.13
N GLN A 40 -9.03 9.06 4.09
CA GLN A 40 -8.06 10.17 3.94
C GLN A 40 -6.63 9.66 3.73
N ALA A 41 -6.22 8.63 4.48
CA ALA A 41 -4.88 8.06 4.37
C ALA A 41 -4.66 7.37 3.02
N VAL A 42 -5.65 6.60 2.55
CA VAL A 42 -5.59 5.93 1.24
C VAL A 42 -5.57 6.96 0.11
N GLU A 43 -6.45 7.97 0.16
CA GLU A 43 -6.48 9.04 -0.84
C GLU A 43 -5.12 9.75 -0.91
N PHE A 44 -4.58 10.17 0.24
CA PHE A 44 -3.28 10.82 0.31
C PHE A 44 -2.15 9.92 -0.24
N ALA A 45 -2.13 8.64 0.13
CA ALA A 45 -1.13 7.71 -0.36
C ALA A 45 -1.18 7.56 -1.89
N LEU A 46 -2.38 7.43 -2.46
CA LEU A 46 -2.56 7.35 -3.91
C LEU A 46 -2.05 8.61 -4.62
N GLN A 47 -2.33 9.80 -4.07
CA GLN A 47 -1.84 11.09 -4.56
C GLN A 47 -0.31 11.20 -4.49
N LYS A 48 0.33 10.56 -3.51
CA LYS A 48 1.81 10.50 -3.35
C LYS A 48 2.49 9.37 -4.12
N GLY A 49 1.73 8.59 -4.90
CA GLY A 49 2.28 7.56 -5.78
C GLY A 49 2.33 6.15 -5.19
N TYR A 50 1.75 5.91 -4.02
CA TYR A 50 1.62 4.55 -3.47
C TYR A 50 0.74 3.70 -4.40
N ARG A 51 1.10 2.42 -4.56
CA ARG A 51 0.33 1.46 -5.38
C ARG A 51 0.06 0.13 -4.67
N MET A 52 0.42 0.03 -3.40
CA MET A 52 0.07 -1.08 -2.52
C MET A 52 -0.63 -0.53 -1.29
N ILE A 53 -1.85 -1.01 -1.04
CA ILE A 53 -2.64 -0.72 0.15
C ILE A 53 -2.91 -2.07 0.83
N ASP A 54 -2.62 -2.14 2.13
CA ASP A 54 -2.78 -3.33 2.97
C ASP A 54 -3.93 -3.11 3.95
N THR A 55 -4.88 -4.05 3.96
CA THR A 55 -6.10 -4.02 4.76
C THR A 55 -6.55 -5.44 5.10
N ALA A 56 -7.52 -5.59 6.00
CA ALA A 56 -8.15 -6.86 6.33
C ALA A 56 -9.59 -6.63 6.81
N GLU A 57 -10.44 -7.65 6.66
CA GLU A 57 -11.84 -7.64 7.13
C GLU A 57 -11.96 -7.33 8.64
N MET A 58 -10.98 -7.75 9.45
CA MET A 58 -10.97 -7.50 10.90
C MET A 58 -10.58 -6.05 11.27
N TYR A 59 -10.26 -5.19 10.31
CA TYR A 59 -9.86 -3.80 10.58
C TYR A 59 -11.05 -2.83 10.64
N GLU A 60 -12.27 -3.35 10.48
CA GLU A 60 -13.55 -2.64 10.59
C GLU A 60 -13.93 -2.27 12.04
#